data_AF-A0A9Q0PC83-F1
#
_entry.id   AF-A0A9Q0PC83-F1
#
_cell.length_a   1.000
_cell.length_b   1.000
_cell.length_c   1.000
_cell.angle_alpha   90.00
_cell.angle_beta   90.00
_cell.angle_gamma   90.00
#
_symmetry.space_group_name_H-M   'P 1'
#
loop_
_entity.id
_entity.type
_entity.pdbx_description
1 polymer ?
#
loop_
_entity_poly.entity_id
_entity_poly.type
_entity_poly.pdbx_seq_one_letter_code
_entity_poly.pdbx_strand_id
1 'polypeptide(L)'
;MNWPRAMLTDSGGFQMVSLLHLADITEKGVTFQSPVDGKPMLLTPEESIQIQNRIGADIIMALDDVVKTTITGPRIEEAMYRTLRWIDRCIAAHKKPNEQNLFGIVQGGLDPVLRDICVRGLVERNLPGYAIGGLAGGEDKDSFWRVVAQCTALLPEDKPRYVMGVGYPLDIVVCSALGADLYDCVYPTRTARFGTALVPEGVLKLKHKAMAEDTRPIDPTCPCMVCKNYTRAYIHCLVTKDAMGSQLLSYHNLHYMLQLSRDLHSSIIEERFPDFVRGFLQKMFPKGDVPEWVCNAMEVAGIKISSCCAQFSSSYDSELEKDAPTKKFDDKEIAFDDKYTLINKFDSTNFGDDEVAIDDKYIPTKYFDEVAFSNKNNTKQEL
;
A
#
# COMPACT_ATOMS: atom_id res chain seq x y z
N MET A 1 21.15 -0.18 -9.54
CA MET A 1 20.05 0.81 -9.59
C MET A 1 20.52 2.25 -9.84
N ASN A 2 21.81 2.60 -9.67
CA ASN A 2 22.30 3.99 -9.84
C ASN A 2 21.44 5.03 -9.12
N TRP A 3 21.02 4.70 -7.90
CA TRP A 3 20.16 5.52 -7.06
C TRP A 3 20.99 6.08 -5.91
N PRO A 4 21.28 7.39 -5.87
CA PRO A 4 22.19 7.98 -4.89
C PRO A 4 21.48 8.40 -3.59
N ARG A 5 20.22 8.01 -3.40
CA ARG A 5 19.40 8.35 -2.22
C ARG A 5 19.10 7.09 -1.42
N ALA A 6 18.48 7.29 -0.26
CA ALA A 6 18.12 6.20 0.63
C ALA A 6 17.22 5.14 -0.05
N MET A 7 17.37 3.90 0.40
CA MET A 7 16.57 2.74 0.00
C MET A 7 16.04 2.01 1.23
N LEU A 8 14.84 1.46 1.09
CA LEU A 8 14.25 0.51 2.03
C LEU A 8 14.08 -0.83 1.31
N THR A 9 14.53 -1.92 1.92
CA THR A 9 14.26 -3.28 1.42
C THR A 9 13.33 -4.00 2.38
N ASP A 10 12.27 -4.60 1.83
CA ASP A 10 11.45 -5.53 2.58
C ASP A 10 12.19 -6.86 2.82
N SER A 11 11.61 -7.71 3.67
CA SER A 11 12.23 -8.99 4.06
C SER A 11 12.10 -10.08 2.99
N GLY A 12 11.20 -9.90 2.02
CA GLY A 12 10.80 -10.89 1.02
C GLY A 12 9.69 -11.86 1.49
N GLY A 13 9.33 -11.87 2.78
CA GLY A 13 8.36 -12.83 3.34
C GLY A 13 6.97 -12.73 2.71
N PHE A 14 6.43 -11.52 2.60
CA PHE A 14 5.09 -11.28 2.06
C PHE A 14 4.94 -11.75 0.60
N GLN A 15 5.92 -11.48 -0.24
CA GLN A 15 5.92 -11.85 -1.67
C GLN A 15 5.91 -13.37 -1.82
N MET A 16 6.68 -14.08 -1.00
CA MET A 16 6.74 -15.54 -1.09
C MET A 16 5.42 -16.19 -0.66
N VAL A 17 4.74 -15.64 0.34
CA VAL A 17 3.43 -16.16 0.80
C VAL A 17 2.29 -15.77 -0.14
N SER A 18 2.36 -14.60 -0.78
CA SER A 18 1.29 -14.09 -1.66
C SER A 18 1.35 -14.62 -3.10
N LEU A 19 2.55 -14.96 -3.60
CA LEU A 19 2.74 -15.37 -4.99
C LEU A 19 2.78 -16.89 -5.21
N LEU A 20 2.95 -17.68 -4.14
CA LEU A 20 3.23 -19.12 -4.27
C LEU A 20 2.21 -19.92 -3.47
N HIS A 21 1.34 -20.65 -4.18
CA HIS A 21 0.37 -21.60 -3.60
C HIS A 21 1.00 -22.69 -2.70
N LEU A 22 2.33 -22.84 -2.74
CA LEU A 22 3.10 -23.88 -2.06
C LEU A 22 4.01 -23.33 -0.96
N ALA A 23 3.74 -22.13 -0.43
CA ALA A 23 4.49 -21.59 0.70
C ALA A 23 4.12 -22.33 2.00
N ASP A 24 5.12 -22.89 2.67
CA ASP A 24 5.00 -23.51 4.00
C ASP A 24 5.80 -22.71 5.03
N ILE A 25 5.15 -22.36 6.14
CA ILE A 25 5.72 -21.51 7.18
C ILE A 25 5.91 -22.36 8.44
N THR A 26 7.17 -22.51 8.83
CA THR A 26 7.56 -23.23 10.05
C THR A 26 8.38 -22.31 10.94
N GLU A 27 8.71 -22.72 12.16
CA GLU A 27 9.60 -21.94 13.02
C GLU A 27 10.97 -21.64 12.38
N LYS A 28 11.45 -22.52 11.48
CA LYS A 28 12.74 -22.34 10.80
C LYS A 28 12.75 -21.15 9.86
N GLY A 29 11.65 -20.91 9.14
CA GLY A 29 11.53 -19.92 8.08
C GLY A 29 10.39 -20.25 7.11
N VAL A 30 10.39 -19.56 5.97
CA VAL A 30 9.41 -19.74 4.88
C VAL A 30 10.03 -20.61 3.79
N THR A 31 9.42 -21.77 3.53
CA THR A 31 9.78 -22.63 2.39
C THR A 31 8.86 -22.30 1.22
N PHE A 32 9.43 -22.13 0.03
CA PHE A 32 8.68 -21.77 -1.17
C PHE A 32 9.39 -22.28 -2.44
N GLN A 33 8.73 -22.22 -3.58
CA GLN A 33 9.35 -22.56 -4.87
C GLN A 33 9.87 -21.32 -5.57
N SER A 34 11.11 -21.37 -6.05
CA SER A 34 11.69 -20.35 -6.90
C SER A 34 10.76 -20.04 -8.09
N PRO A 35 10.36 -18.78 -8.31
CA PRO A 35 9.53 -18.41 -9.46
C PRO A 35 10.28 -18.51 -10.79
N VAL A 36 11.61 -18.67 -10.76
CA VAL A 36 12.47 -18.72 -11.95
C VAL A 36 12.65 -20.15 -12.44
N ASP A 37 12.92 -21.09 -11.54
CA ASP A 37 13.28 -22.47 -11.89
C ASP A 37 12.54 -23.55 -11.09
N GLY A 38 11.58 -23.16 -10.25
CA GLY A 38 10.72 -24.07 -9.48
C GLY A 38 11.40 -24.80 -8.33
N LYS A 39 12.70 -24.58 -8.08
CA LYS A 39 13.44 -25.26 -7.01
C LYS A 39 12.94 -24.85 -5.63
N PRO A 40 12.89 -25.77 -4.66
CA PRO A 40 12.56 -25.43 -3.29
C PRO A 40 13.64 -24.52 -2.69
N MET A 41 13.19 -23.44 -2.07
CA MET A 41 13.99 -22.44 -1.37
C MET A 41 13.49 -22.31 0.06
N LEU A 42 14.41 -21.99 0.98
CA LEU A 42 14.09 -21.68 2.37
C LEU A 42 14.65 -20.29 2.70
N LEU A 43 13.77 -19.37 3.05
CA LEU A 43 14.14 -18.05 3.57
C LEU A 43 13.97 -18.06 5.09
N THR A 44 15.09 -17.98 5.80
CA THR A 44 15.10 -17.81 7.27
C THR A 44 15.32 -16.35 7.64
N PRO A 45 15.02 -15.93 8.89
CA PRO A 45 15.41 -14.63 9.42
C PRO A 45 16.88 -14.28 9.17
N GLU A 46 17.79 -15.23 9.39
CA GLU A 46 19.23 -15.02 9.18
C GLU A 46 19.57 -14.77 7.71
N GLU A 47 19.02 -15.59 6.80
CA GLU A 47 19.27 -15.45 5.36
C GLU A 47 18.69 -14.14 4.82
N SER A 48 17.47 -13.76 5.25
CA SER A 48 16.84 -12.49 4.88
C SER A 48 17.73 -11.30 5.27
N ILE A 49 18.25 -11.28 6.50
CA ILE A 49 19.15 -10.21 6.96
C ILE A 49 20.50 -10.24 6.24
N GLN A 50 21.07 -11.41 5.96
CA GLN A 50 22.32 -11.51 5.20
C GLN A 50 22.16 -10.96 3.77
N ILE A 51 21.06 -11.26 3.09
CA ILE A 51 20.75 -10.71 1.78
C ILE A 51 20.62 -9.19 1.86
N GLN A 52 19.85 -8.66 2.82
CA GLN A 52 19.67 -7.22 2.99
C GLN A 52 20.98 -6.50 3.38
N ASN A 53 21.87 -7.13 4.15
CA ASN A 53 23.20 -6.60 4.46
C ASN A 53 24.12 -6.50 3.23
N ARG A 54 23.92 -7.38 2.24
CA ARG A 54 24.64 -7.35 0.96
C ARG A 54 24.04 -6.35 -0.02
N ILE A 55 22.72 -6.18 -0.03
CA ILE A 55 22.06 -5.13 -0.83
C ILE A 55 22.50 -3.74 -0.35
N GLY A 56 22.66 -3.56 0.97
CA GLY A 56 23.16 -2.32 1.55
C GLY A 56 22.13 -1.19 1.55
N ALA A 57 20.86 -1.51 1.75
CA ALA A 57 19.79 -0.51 1.92
C ALA A 57 19.85 0.16 3.30
N ASP A 58 19.47 1.43 3.39
CA ASP A 58 19.52 2.25 4.61
C ASP A 58 18.52 1.80 5.68
N ILE A 59 17.37 1.25 5.25
CA ILE A 59 16.37 0.61 6.10
C ILE A 59 16.15 -0.82 5.61
N ILE A 60 16.18 -1.77 6.55
CA ILE A 60 15.97 -3.20 6.29
C ILE A 60 14.82 -3.69 7.16
N MET A 61 13.96 -4.54 6.62
CA MET A 61 12.78 -5.05 7.33
C MET A 61 13.07 -6.44 7.90
N ALA A 62 12.67 -6.69 9.14
CA ALA A 62 12.72 -8.02 9.72
C ALA A 62 11.82 -8.99 8.95
N LEU A 63 12.23 -10.27 8.85
CA LEU A 63 11.33 -11.32 8.40
C LEU A 63 10.25 -11.56 9.46
N ASP A 64 8.99 -11.57 9.03
CA ASP A 64 7.80 -11.76 9.85
C ASP A 64 6.89 -12.86 9.28
N ASP A 65 6.00 -13.37 10.13
CA ASP A 65 5.02 -14.37 9.73
C ASP A 65 3.67 -13.70 9.43
N VAL A 66 3.45 -13.40 8.15
CA VAL A 66 2.27 -12.68 7.68
C VAL A 66 1.08 -13.61 7.49
N VAL A 67 -0.04 -13.25 8.10
CA VAL A 67 -1.34 -13.91 7.95
C VAL A 67 -2.35 -12.92 7.37
N LYS A 68 -3.16 -13.36 6.41
CA LYS A 68 -4.22 -12.53 5.84
C LYS A 68 -5.24 -12.15 6.92
N THR A 69 -5.70 -10.89 6.91
CA THR A 69 -6.67 -10.35 7.90
C THR A 69 -8.02 -11.08 7.88
N THR A 70 -8.35 -11.77 6.79
CA THR A 70 -9.57 -12.57 6.65
C THR A 70 -9.50 -13.93 7.35
N ILE A 71 -8.31 -14.40 7.72
CA ILE A 71 -8.14 -15.64 8.49
C ILE A 71 -8.47 -15.33 9.95
N THR A 72 -9.22 -16.20 10.61
CA THR A 72 -9.55 -16.10 12.03
C THR A 72 -9.02 -17.31 12.80
N GLY A 73 -8.88 -17.18 14.11
CA GLY A 73 -8.48 -18.28 15.00
C GLY A 73 -6.99 -18.32 15.36
N PRO A 74 -6.49 -19.47 15.86
CA PRO A 74 -5.19 -19.56 16.56
C PRO A 74 -3.97 -19.26 15.68
N ARG A 75 -4.15 -19.29 14.35
CA ARG A 75 -3.07 -19.03 13.39
C ARG A 75 -2.52 -17.60 13.48
N ILE A 76 -3.36 -16.61 13.80
CA ILE A 76 -2.92 -15.21 13.97
C ILE A 76 -2.01 -15.08 15.20
N GLU A 77 -2.43 -15.67 16.32
CA GLU A 77 -1.66 -15.68 17.56
C GLU A 77 -0.31 -16.38 17.36
N GLU A 78 -0.30 -17.55 16.70
CA GLU A 78 0.91 -18.27 16.35
C GLU A 78 1.87 -17.42 15.51
N ALA A 79 1.35 -16.72 14.49
CA ALA A 79 2.14 -15.83 13.62
C ALA A 79 2.75 -14.67 14.38
N MET A 80 1.96 -14.05 15.26
CA MET A 80 2.40 -12.92 16.06
C MET A 80 3.55 -13.34 16.99
N TYR A 81 3.40 -14.46 17.72
CA TYR A 81 4.49 -14.95 18.57
C TYR A 81 5.70 -15.44 17.77
N ARG A 82 5.50 -16.03 16.59
CA ARG A 82 6.61 -16.39 15.69
C ARG A 82 7.36 -15.15 15.22
N THR A 83 6.65 -14.08 14.86
CA THR A 83 7.24 -12.79 14.49
C THR A 83 8.11 -12.22 15.63
N LEU A 84 7.65 -12.31 16.88
CA LEU A 84 8.44 -11.91 18.05
C LEU A 84 9.70 -12.76 18.27
N ARG A 85 9.67 -14.07 17.95
CA ARG A 85 10.87 -14.91 17.99
C ARG A 85 11.81 -14.67 16.81
N TRP A 86 11.25 -14.37 15.64
CA TRP A 86 12.02 -14.10 14.43
C TRP A 86 12.74 -12.76 14.45
N ILE A 87 12.18 -11.73 15.09
CA ILE A 87 12.89 -10.45 15.24
C ILE A 87 14.18 -10.63 16.07
N ASP A 88 14.20 -11.49 17.10
CA ASP A 88 15.42 -11.76 17.88
C ASP A 88 16.53 -12.37 17.01
N ARG A 89 16.13 -13.28 16.12
CA ARG A 89 17.03 -13.90 15.14
C ARG A 89 17.53 -12.88 14.13
N CYS A 90 16.66 -11.99 13.65
CA CYS A 90 17.03 -10.89 12.76
C CYS A 90 18.06 -9.95 13.42
N ILE A 91 17.82 -9.55 14.68
CA ILE A 91 18.74 -8.71 15.45
C ILE A 91 20.11 -9.38 15.58
N ALA A 92 20.16 -10.66 15.95
CA ALA A 92 21.41 -11.41 16.10
C ALA A 92 22.18 -11.57 14.78
N ALA A 93 21.45 -11.72 13.66
CA ALA A 93 22.00 -11.86 12.33
C ALA A 93 22.53 -10.54 11.76
N HIS A 94 21.98 -9.39 12.17
CA HIS A 94 22.34 -8.07 11.61
C HIS A 94 23.76 -7.66 11.97
N LYS A 95 24.65 -7.58 10.97
CA LYS A 95 26.08 -7.26 11.18
C LYS A 95 26.43 -5.81 10.86
N LYS A 96 25.49 -5.00 10.40
CA LYS A 96 25.74 -3.62 9.94
C LYS A 96 24.84 -2.56 10.61
N PRO A 97 24.69 -2.55 11.95
CA PRO A 97 23.76 -1.64 12.63
C PRO A 97 24.12 -0.14 12.48
N ASN A 98 25.38 0.18 12.15
CA ASN A 98 25.82 1.56 11.92
C ASN A 98 25.60 2.05 10.48
N GLU A 99 25.24 1.14 9.56
CA GLU A 99 25.00 1.46 8.14
C GLU A 99 23.54 1.25 7.75
N GLN A 100 22.80 0.37 8.45
CA GLN A 100 21.44 -0.01 8.09
C GLN A 100 20.55 -0.13 9.32
N ASN A 101 19.34 0.41 9.22
CA ASN A 101 18.36 0.46 10.30
C ASN A 101 17.37 -0.71 10.17
N LEU A 102 17.36 -1.63 11.15
CA LEU A 102 16.44 -2.77 11.18
C LEU A 102 15.09 -2.39 11.78
N PHE A 103 14.01 -2.48 11.01
CA PHE A 103 12.66 -2.23 11.50
C PHE A 103 11.97 -3.55 11.88
N GLY A 104 11.27 -3.53 13.02
CA GLY A 104 10.37 -4.61 13.45
C GLY A 104 8.97 -4.40 12.87
N ILE A 105 8.22 -5.48 12.67
CA ILE A 105 6.88 -5.43 12.06
C ILE A 105 5.84 -5.89 13.06
N VAL A 106 4.96 -4.98 13.47
CA VAL A 106 3.83 -5.28 14.35
C VAL A 106 2.84 -6.15 13.57
N GLN A 107 2.54 -7.33 14.13
CA GLN A 107 1.55 -8.30 13.66
C GLN A 107 0.42 -8.46 14.69
N GLY A 108 -0.57 -9.31 14.39
CA GLY A 108 -1.75 -9.54 15.26
C GLY A 108 -3.10 -9.44 14.54
N GLY A 109 -3.11 -9.26 13.22
CA GLY A 109 -4.35 -9.17 12.45
C GLY A 109 -5.22 -7.99 12.89
N LEU A 110 -6.50 -8.23 13.14
CA LEU A 110 -7.45 -7.23 13.65
C LEU A 110 -7.71 -7.38 15.16
N ASP A 111 -6.99 -8.26 15.86
CA ASP A 111 -7.16 -8.48 17.28
C ASP A 111 -6.37 -7.44 18.09
N PRO A 112 -7.05 -6.55 18.85
CA PRO A 112 -6.38 -5.51 19.60
C PRO A 112 -5.47 -6.05 20.70
N VAL A 113 -5.80 -7.19 21.32
CA VAL A 113 -4.97 -7.78 22.38
C VAL A 113 -3.67 -8.33 21.79
N LEU A 114 -3.75 -9.02 20.65
CA LEU A 114 -2.55 -9.53 19.97
C LEU A 114 -1.66 -8.40 19.44
N ARG A 115 -2.26 -7.30 18.96
CA ARG A 115 -1.54 -6.08 18.56
C ARG A 115 -0.78 -5.48 19.74
N ASP A 116 -1.41 -5.33 20.91
CA ASP A 116 -0.77 -4.84 22.13
C ASP A 116 0.43 -5.69 22.55
N ILE A 117 0.26 -7.02 22.55
CA ILE A 117 1.33 -7.96 22.89
C ILE A 117 2.50 -7.79 21.91
N CYS A 118 2.22 -7.72 20.61
CA CYS A 118 3.24 -7.58 19.58
C CYS A 118 3.99 -6.25 19.69
N VAL A 119 3.26 -5.13 19.86
CA VAL A 119 3.87 -3.81 20.03
C VAL A 119 4.80 -3.80 21.25
N ARG A 120 4.33 -4.24 22.41
CA ARG A 120 5.15 -4.27 23.64
C ARG A 120 6.40 -5.13 23.46
N GLY A 121 6.24 -6.33 22.89
CA GLY A 121 7.36 -7.21 22.60
C GLY A 121 8.39 -6.56 21.68
N LEU A 122 7.97 -5.90 20.60
CA LEU A 122 8.90 -5.21 19.71
C LEU A 122 9.58 -4.00 20.38
N VAL A 123 8.85 -3.23 21.18
CA VAL A 123 9.38 -2.04 21.88
C VAL A 123 10.48 -2.40 22.87
N GLU A 124 10.35 -3.52 23.59
CA GLU A 124 11.38 -4.03 24.51
C GLU A 124 12.76 -4.22 23.86
N ARG A 125 12.80 -4.40 22.53
CA ARG A 125 14.03 -4.62 21.74
C ARG A 125 14.69 -3.33 21.27
N ASN A 126 14.09 -2.15 21.51
CA ASN A 126 14.62 -0.82 21.18
C ASN A 126 15.17 -0.72 19.75
N LEU A 127 14.32 -1.01 18.77
CA LEU A 127 14.67 -0.99 17.35
C LEU A 127 14.75 0.46 16.84
N PRO A 128 15.51 0.74 15.77
CA PRO A 128 15.57 2.07 15.17
C PRO A 128 14.25 2.54 14.54
N GLY A 129 13.29 1.65 14.29
CA GLY A 129 11.96 1.99 13.82
C GLY A 129 11.00 0.80 13.80
N TYR A 130 9.72 1.09 13.60
CA TYR A 130 8.64 0.11 13.71
C TYR A 130 7.66 0.23 12.56
N ALA A 131 7.28 -0.90 12.00
CA ALA A 131 6.28 -0.98 10.96
C ALA A 131 4.99 -1.60 11.50
N ILE A 132 3.86 -1.24 10.88
CA ILE A 132 2.53 -1.80 11.14
C ILE A 132 2.19 -2.65 9.91
N GLY A 133 2.29 -3.97 10.09
CA GLY A 133 2.06 -4.96 9.03
C GLY A 133 0.71 -5.67 9.14
N GLY A 134 0.40 -6.47 8.11
CA GLY A 134 -0.83 -7.27 8.07
C GLY A 134 -2.10 -6.42 8.00
N LEU A 135 -2.05 -5.29 7.29
CA LEU A 135 -3.18 -4.43 6.95
C LEU A 135 -3.27 -4.27 5.43
N ALA A 136 -4.32 -3.59 4.95
CA ALA A 136 -4.67 -3.39 3.55
C ALA A 136 -4.85 -4.71 2.77
N GLY A 137 -5.29 -5.77 3.46
CA GLY A 137 -5.38 -7.15 2.95
C GLY A 137 -6.80 -7.65 2.67
N GLY A 138 -7.82 -6.83 2.91
CA GLY A 138 -9.21 -7.16 2.65
C GLY A 138 -10.19 -6.75 3.76
N GLU A 139 -9.67 -6.25 4.88
CA GLU A 139 -10.46 -5.77 6.01
C GLU A 139 -11.29 -4.53 5.68
N ASP A 140 -12.32 -4.29 6.50
CA ASP A 140 -13.09 -3.06 6.42
C ASP A 140 -12.29 -1.85 6.92
N LYS A 141 -12.71 -0.67 6.49
CA LYS A 141 -11.98 0.57 6.80
C LYS A 141 -12.03 0.94 8.27
N ASP A 142 -13.08 0.56 9.00
CA ASP A 142 -13.22 0.89 10.42
C ASP A 142 -12.22 0.09 11.26
N SER A 143 -12.11 -1.22 11.00
CA SER A 143 -11.09 -2.07 11.60
C SER A 143 -9.68 -1.60 11.25
N PHE A 144 -9.44 -1.24 9.98
CA PHE A 144 -8.14 -0.76 9.50
C PHE A 144 -7.63 0.45 10.31
N TRP A 145 -8.41 1.53 10.40
CA TRP A 145 -7.92 2.76 11.03
C TRP A 145 -7.76 2.60 12.55
N ARG A 146 -8.60 1.78 13.20
CA ARG A 146 -8.49 1.47 14.63
C ARG A 146 -7.18 0.77 14.97
N VAL A 147 -6.76 -0.21 14.16
CA VAL A 147 -5.48 -0.89 14.35
C VAL A 147 -4.32 0.10 14.18
N VAL A 148 -4.38 0.97 13.17
CA VAL A 148 -3.36 2.02 12.99
C VAL A 148 -3.29 2.92 14.22
N ALA A 149 -4.42 3.49 14.66
CA ALA A 149 -4.50 4.38 15.82
C ALA A 149 -3.98 3.72 17.11
N GLN A 150 -4.35 2.46 17.34
CA GLN A 150 -3.88 1.70 18.50
C GLN A 150 -2.37 1.51 18.46
N CYS A 151 -1.83 1.08 17.33
CA CYS A 151 -0.40 0.81 17.19
C CYS A 151 0.41 2.11 17.33
N THR A 152 0.03 3.18 16.64
CA THR A 152 0.76 4.46 16.69
C THR A 152 0.74 5.09 18.09
N ALA A 153 -0.34 4.93 18.86
CA ALA A 153 -0.43 5.40 20.24
C ALA A 153 0.51 4.65 21.21
N LEU A 154 0.85 3.40 20.91
CA LEU A 154 1.71 2.56 21.76
C LEU A 154 3.17 2.53 21.31
N LEU A 155 3.45 2.88 20.05
CA LEU A 155 4.79 2.92 19.51
C LEU A 155 5.56 4.18 19.98
N PRO A 156 6.88 4.08 20.24
CA PRO A 156 7.67 5.20 20.75
C PRO A 156 7.58 6.43 19.85
N GLU A 157 7.42 7.61 20.46
CA GLU A 157 7.31 8.88 19.73
C GLU A 157 8.65 9.34 19.11
N ASP A 158 9.77 8.86 19.64
CA ASP A 158 11.11 9.18 19.16
C ASP A 158 11.58 8.25 18.02
N LYS A 159 10.68 7.40 17.49
CA LYS A 159 10.97 6.40 16.46
C LYS A 159 9.95 6.47 15.31
N PRO A 160 10.38 6.26 14.06
CA PRO A 160 9.49 6.28 12.91
C PRO A 160 8.51 5.10 12.91
N ARG A 161 7.28 5.39 12.47
CA ARG A 161 6.14 4.46 12.35
C ARG A 161 5.77 4.28 10.88
N TYR A 162 6.01 3.08 10.35
CA TYR A 162 5.81 2.74 8.94
C TYR A 162 4.54 1.91 8.72
N VAL A 163 3.51 2.49 8.09
CA VAL A 163 2.30 1.73 7.76
C VAL A 163 2.46 1.13 6.36
N MET A 164 2.62 -0.19 6.32
CA MET A 164 2.97 -0.91 5.09
C MET A 164 1.75 -1.09 4.17
N GLY A 165 1.96 -0.93 2.86
CA GLY A 165 0.95 -1.22 1.84
C GLY A 165 -0.14 -0.15 1.64
N VAL A 166 -0.04 1.00 2.32
CA VAL A 166 -1.01 2.09 2.24
C VAL A 166 -0.61 3.11 1.18
N GLY A 167 -1.47 3.29 0.17
CA GLY A 167 -1.17 4.18 -0.97
C GLY A 167 -2.31 5.01 -1.49
N TYR A 168 -3.52 4.84 -0.96
CA TYR A 168 -4.64 5.69 -1.35
C TYR A 168 -4.48 7.06 -0.68
N PRO A 169 -4.60 8.18 -1.41
CA PRO A 169 -4.37 9.52 -0.85
C PRO A 169 -5.12 9.81 0.44
N LEU A 170 -6.39 9.42 0.53
CA LEU A 170 -7.20 9.59 1.74
C LEU A 170 -6.65 8.79 2.92
N ASP A 171 -6.25 7.55 2.68
CA ASP A 171 -5.70 6.68 3.72
C ASP A 171 -4.39 7.24 4.28
N ILE A 172 -3.54 7.81 3.42
CA ILE A 172 -2.29 8.46 3.85
C ILE A 172 -2.60 9.64 4.76
N VAL A 173 -3.50 10.54 4.34
CA VAL A 173 -3.90 11.70 5.16
C VAL A 173 -4.47 11.26 6.51
N VAL A 174 -5.32 10.23 6.53
CA VAL A 174 -5.89 9.69 7.75
C VAL A 174 -4.82 9.07 8.65
N CYS A 175 -3.97 8.20 8.10
CA CYS A 175 -2.91 7.53 8.88
C CYS A 175 -1.89 8.54 9.42
N SER A 176 -1.57 9.60 8.68
CA SER A 176 -0.70 10.68 9.17
C SER A 176 -1.32 11.41 10.35
N ALA A 177 -2.63 11.68 10.30
CA ALA A 177 -3.34 12.27 11.43
C ALA A 177 -3.37 11.35 12.67
N LEU A 178 -3.31 10.04 12.45
CA LEU A 178 -3.16 9.04 13.51
C LEU A 178 -1.71 8.83 13.97
N GLY A 179 -0.74 9.55 13.41
CA GLY A 179 0.66 9.55 13.86
C GLY A 179 1.59 8.58 13.14
N ALA A 180 1.26 8.15 11.91
CA ALA A 180 2.18 7.40 11.05
C ALA A 180 3.11 8.33 10.23
N ASP A 181 4.31 7.85 9.90
CA ASP A 181 5.39 8.64 9.30
C ASP A 181 5.81 8.17 7.90
N LEU A 182 5.76 6.86 7.64
CA LEU A 182 6.21 6.25 6.40
C LEU A 182 5.10 5.41 5.77
N TYR A 183 5.11 5.36 4.43
CA TYR A 183 4.14 4.65 3.61
C TYR A 183 4.82 4.08 2.37
N ASP A 184 4.29 2.96 1.87
CA ASP A 184 4.63 2.41 0.58
C ASP A 184 3.37 1.83 -0.08
N CYS A 185 3.29 1.94 -1.40
CA CYS A 185 2.27 1.21 -2.15
C CYS A 185 2.55 1.25 -3.65
N VAL A 186 2.18 0.18 -4.34
CA VAL A 186 2.15 0.15 -5.80
C VAL A 186 0.95 0.91 -6.40
N TYR A 187 0.03 1.42 -5.57
CA TYR A 187 -1.19 2.09 -6.01
C TYR A 187 -0.99 3.13 -7.13
N PRO A 188 -0.03 4.08 -7.04
CA PRO A 188 0.12 5.13 -8.06
C PRO A 188 0.49 4.58 -9.44
N THR A 189 1.44 3.64 -9.50
CA THR A 189 1.94 3.04 -10.75
C THR A 189 0.97 1.98 -11.28
N ARG A 190 0.30 1.22 -10.41
CA ARG A 190 -0.77 0.29 -10.81
C ARG A 190 -1.97 1.03 -11.41
N THR A 191 -2.42 2.11 -10.77
CA THR A 191 -3.52 2.96 -11.24
C THR A 191 -3.20 3.59 -12.60
N ALA A 192 -1.95 4.01 -12.81
CA ALA A 192 -1.47 4.52 -14.09
C ALA A 192 -1.59 3.49 -15.23
N ARG A 193 -1.28 2.21 -14.99
CA ARG A 193 -1.40 1.13 -15.99
C ARG A 193 -2.85 0.89 -16.42
N PHE A 194 -3.81 1.17 -15.55
CA PHE A 194 -5.23 1.16 -15.91
C PHE A 194 -5.68 2.41 -16.68
N GLY A 195 -4.78 3.33 -17.02
CA GLY A 195 -5.10 4.58 -17.72
C GLY A 195 -5.82 5.57 -16.81
N THR A 196 -5.48 5.59 -15.51
CA THR A 196 -6.10 6.47 -14.53
C THR A 196 -5.06 7.37 -13.86
N ALA A 197 -5.36 8.67 -13.79
CA ALA A 197 -4.52 9.67 -13.16
C ALA A 197 -5.07 10.05 -11.78
N LEU A 198 -4.18 10.32 -10.82
CA LEU A 198 -4.53 10.89 -9.52
C LEU A 198 -4.71 12.41 -9.67
N VAL A 199 -5.78 12.94 -9.10
CA VAL A 199 -6.11 14.38 -9.09
C VAL A 199 -6.68 14.75 -7.71
N PRO A 200 -6.70 16.03 -7.31
CA PRO A 200 -7.21 16.44 -6.00
C PRO A 200 -8.65 16.00 -5.71
N GLU A 201 -9.47 15.89 -6.75
CA GLU A 201 -10.87 15.43 -6.68
C GLU A 201 -11.01 13.89 -6.71
N GLY A 202 -9.89 13.16 -6.61
CA GLY A 202 -9.85 11.70 -6.61
C GLY A 202 -9.12 11.15 -7.83
N VAL A 203 -9.87 10.63 -8.81
CA VAL A 203 -9.28 9.94 -9.97
C VAL A 203 -9.88 10.41 -11.29
N LEU A 204 -9.02 10.55 -12.30
CA LEU A 204 -9.41 10.87 -13.66
C LEU A 204 -9.14 9.67 -14.57
N LYS A 205 -10.20 9.09 -15.14
CA LYS A 205 -10.11 7.92 -16.03
C LYS A 205 -9.82 8.36 -17.48
N LEU A 206 -8.57 8.30 -17.90
CA LEU A 206 -8.12 8.82 -19.19
C LEU A 206 -8.55 7.97 -20.37
N LYS A 207 -9.00 6.72 -20.17
CA LYS A 207 -9.60 5.89 -21.22
C LYS A 207 -11.03 6.30 -21.58
N HIS A 208 -11.67 7.16 -20.79
CA HIS A 208 -13.05 7.55 -21.04
C HIS A 208 -13.18 8.44 -22.29
N LYS A 209 -14.22 8.23 -23.11
CA LYS A 209 -14.43 8.96 -24.39
C LYS A 209 -14.47 10.47 -24.22
N ALA A 210 -14.97 10.96 -23.09
CA ALA A 210 -15.01 12.40 -22.78
C ALA A 210 -13.61 13.06 -22.77
N MET A 211 -12.54 12.27 -22.62
CA MET A 211 -11.17 12.78 -22.63
C MET A 211 -10.60 12.95 -24.04
N ALA A 212 -11.24 12.39 -25.07
CA ALA A 212 -10.68 12.32 -26.43
C ALA A 212 -10.41 13.68 -27.07
N GLU A 213 -11.18 14.71 -26.70
CA GLU A 213 -11.06 16.08 -27.22
C GLU A 213 -10.73 17.10 -26.11
N ASP A 214 -10.49 16.66 -24.87
CA ASP A 214 -10.16 17.54 -23.76
C ASP A 214 -8.71 18.03 -23.86
N THR A 215 -8.54 19.29 -24.26
CA THR A 215 -7.22 19.91 -24.45
C THR A 215 -6.59 20.43 -23.14
N ARG A 216 -7.28 20.29 -21.99
CA ARG A 216 -6.71 20.66 -20.68
C ARG A 216 -5.62 19.66 -20.27
N PRO A 217 -4.68 20.06 -19.38
CA PRO A 217 -3.77 19.11 -18.74
C PRO A 217 -4.53 18.19 -17.77
N ILE A 218 -3.88 17.14 -17.25
CA ILE A 218 -4.49 16.27 -16.22
C ILE A 218 -4.97 17.11 -15.04
N ASP A 219 -4.08 17.94 -14.50
CA ASP A 219 -4.35 18.89 -13.43
C ASP A 219 -3.65 20.23 -13.75
N PRO A 220 -4.39 21.35 -13.89
CA PRO A 220 -3.81 22.65 -14.22
C PRO A 220 -2.92 23.24 -13.12
N THR A 221 -3.02 22.73 -11.89
CA THR A 221 -2.21 23.18 -10.74
C THR A 221 -0.93 22.35 -10.56
N CYS A 222 -0.82 21.22 -11.26
CA CYS A 222 0.31 20.30 -11.12
C CYS A 222 1.52 20.76 -11.97
N PRO A 223 2.69 20.99 -11.35
CA PRO A 223 3.87 21.49 -12.06
C PRO A 223 4.70 20.39 -12.73
N CYS A 224 4.22 19.14 -12.75
CA CYS A 224 4.95 17.99 -13.28
C CYS A 224 5.17 18.11 -14.79
N MET A 225 6.19 17.43 -15.31
CA MET A 225 6.50 17.39 -16.74
C MET A 225 5.29 16.98 -17.59
N VAL A 226 4.45 16.08 -17.10
CA VAL A 226 3.31 15.58 -17.88
C VAL A 226 2.22 16.65 -18.03
N CYS A 227 1.82 17.30 -16.94
CA CYS A 227 0.82 18.37 -16.96
C CYS A 227 1.30 19.62 -17.71
N LYS A 228 2.61 19.87 -17.76
CA LYS A 228 3.17 21.01 -18.51
C LYS A 228 3.20 20.82 -20.03
N ASN A 229 3.27 19.57 -20.49
CA ASN A 229 3.58 19.29 -21.90
C ASN A 229 2.47 18.53 -22.66
N TYR A 230 1.52 17.89 -21.96
CA TYR A 230 0.54 17.03 -22.60
C TYR A 230 -0.90 17.34 -22.16
N THR A 231 -1.82 17.19 -23.09
CA THR A 231 -3.26 17.32 -22.87
C THR A 231 -3.89 15.98 -22.49
N ARG A 232 -5.07 16.00 -21.87
CA ARG A 232 -5.87 14.80 -21.60
C ARG A 232 -6.21 14.04 -22.88
N ALA A 233 -6.53 14.74 -23.98
CA ALA A 233 -6.76 14.17 -25.30
C ALA A 233 -5.55 13.39 -25.85
N TYR A 234 -4.36 13.97 -25.72
CA TYR A 234 -3.13 13.30 -26.17
C TYR A 234 -2.89 12.03 -25.35
N ILE A 235 -3.00 12.12 -24.02
CA ILE A 235 -2.78 10.97 -23.14
C ILE A 235 -3.88 9.92 -23.34
N HIS A 236 -5.14 10.30 -23.57
CA HIS A 236 -6.25 9.40 -23.93
C HIS A 236 -5.88 8.54 -25.16
N CYS A 237 -5.35 9.16 -26.21
CA CYS A 237 -4.89 8.45 -27.40
C CYS A 237 -3.77 7.45 -27.07
N LEU A 238 -2.80 7.84 -26.22
CA LEU A 238 -1.71 6.95 -25.83
C LEU A 238 -2.17 5.79 -24.96
N VAL A 239 -2.92 6.03 -23.87
CA VAL A 239 -3.32 4.96 -22.93
C VAL A 239 -4.26 3.92 -23.54
N THR A 240 -4.83 4.20 -24.71
CA THR A 240 -5.70 3.27 -25.46
C THR A 240 -4.95 2.48 -26.52
N LYS A 241 -3.71 2.85 -26.85
CA LYS A 241 -2.97 2.31 -27.99
C LYS A 241 -1.53 1.89 -27.69
N ASP A 242 -0.92 2.44 -26.65
CA ASP A 242 0.52 2.36 -26.42
C ASP A 242 0.89 2.35 -24.92
N ALA A 243 1.93 1.60 -24.58
CA ALA A 243 2.45 1.50 -23.21
C ALA A 243 2.98 2.84 -22.67
N MET A 244 3.45 3.75 -23.53
CA MET A 244 3.93 5.09 -23.18
C MET A 244 2.90 5.89 -22.37
N GLY A 245 1.60 5.70 -22.63
CA GLY A 245 0.55 6.34 -21.85
C GLY A 245 0.64 5.99 -20.35
N SER A 246 0.93 4.72 -20.04
CA SER A 246 1.09 4.27 -18.66
C SER A 246 2.35 4.83 -17.98
N GLN A 247 3.41 5.08 -18.74
CA GLN A 247 4.64 5.69 -18.22
C GLN A 247 4.43 7.16 -17.85
N LEU A 248 3.78 7.93 -18.73
CA LEU A 248 3.42 9.33 -18.45
C LEU A 248 2.50 9.41 -17.22
N LEU A 249 1.47 8.57 -17.16
CA LEU A 249 0.60 8.53 -15.98
C LEU A 249 1.33 8.10 -14.72
N SER A 250 2.30 7.19 -14.80
CA SER A 250 3.11 6.80 -13.64
C SER A 250 3.94 7.97 -13.13
N TYR A 251 4.55 8.75 -14.04
CA TYR A 251 5.28 9.96 -13.67
C TYR A 251 4.37 10.97 -12.96
N HIS A 252 3.19 11.25 -13.52
CA HIS A 252 2.21 12.17 -12.91
C HIS A 252 1.74 11.68 -11.54
N ASN A 253 1.34 10.40 -11.43
CA ASN A 253 0.81 9.84 -10.19
C ASN A 253 1.88 9.81 -9.09
N LEU A 254 3.14 9.47 -9.41
CA LEU A 254 4.25 9.55 -8.44
C LEU A 254 4.52 11.00 -8.01
N HIS A 255 4.47 11.95 -8.95
CA HIS A 255 4.59 13.37 -8.61
C HIS A 255 3.48 13.84 -7.67
N TYR A 256 2.23 13.45 -7.93
CA TYR A 256 1.09 13.76 -7.07
C TYR A 256 1.29 13.24 -5.65
N MET A 257 1.70 11.98 -5.48
CA MET A 257 1.94 11.41 -4.14
C MET A 257 3.08 12.11 -3.40
N LEU A 258 4.18 12.42 -4.11
CA LEU A 258 5.29 13.17 -3.52
C LEU A 258 4.90 14.60 -3.14
N GLN A 259 4.03 15.25 -3.92
CA GLN A 259 3.50 16.57 -3.59
C GLN A 259 2.57 16.51 -2.38
N LEU A 260 1.67 15.52 -2.33
CA LEU A 260 0.79 15.28 -1.19
C LEU A 260 1.60 15.11 0.11
N SER A 261 2.65 14.29 0.10
CA SER A 261 3.52 14.11 1.27
C SER A 261 4.24 15.41 1.68
N ARG A 262 4.68 16.24 0.72
CA ARG A 262 5.31 17.53 1.00
C ARG A 262 4.32 18.54 1.59
N ASP A 263 3.12 18.62 1.04
CA ASP A 263 2.08 19.54 1.51
C ASP A 263 1.62 19.15 2.92
N LEU A 264 1.47 17.85 3.15
CA LEU A 264 1.17 17.27 4.46
C LEU A 264 2.25 17.66 5.47
N HIS A 265 3.51 17.36 5.18
CA HIS A 265 4.63 17.73 6.05
C HIS A 265 4.69 19.24 6.31
N SER A 266 4.59 20.06 5.27
CA SER A 266 4.65 21.52 5.40
C SER A 266 3.50 22.05 6.27
N SER A 267 2.30 21.48 6.15
CA SER A 267 1.17 21.89 6.98
C SER A 267 1.33 21.56 8.46
N ILE A 268 2.07 20.50 8.80
CA ILE A 268 2.41 20.15 10.18
C ILE A 268 3.42 21.17 10.73
N ILE A 269 4.49 21.46 9.97
CA ILE A 269 5.51 22.45 10.37
C ILE A 269 4.93 23.85 10.52
N GLU A 270 3.93 24.21 9.69
CA GLU A 270 3.24 25.49 9.73
C GLU A 270 2.04 25.51 10.70
N GLU A 271 1.88 24.49 11.56
CA GLU A 271 0.81 24.40 12.57
C GLU A 271 -0.62 24.53 12.01
N ARG A 272 -0.83 24.15 10.74
CA ARG A 272 -2.11 24.25 10.01
C ARG A 272 -2.58 22.91 9.44
N PHE A 273 -2.13 21.80 10.01
CA PHE A 273 -2.49 20.46 9.56
C PHE A 273 -4.01 20.19 9.58
N PRO A 274 -4.78 20.60 10.61
CA PRO A 274 -6.25 20.49 10.58
C PRO A 274 -6.89 21.19 9.37
N ASP A 275 -6.37 22.36 8.98
CA ASP A 275 -6.87 23.14 7.85
C ASP A 275 -6.55 22.45 6.52
N PHE A 276 -5.34 21.88 6.43
CA PHE A 276 -4.94 21.05 5.31
C PHE A 276 -5.87 19.85 5.13
N VAL A 277 -6.16 19.11 6.20
CA VAL A 277 -7.09 17.96 6.16
C VAL A 277 -8.48 18.41 5.69
N ARG A 278 -9.03 19.50 6.25
CA ARG A 278 -10.34 20.03 5.81
C ARG A 278 -10.34 20.40 4.34
N GLY A 279 -9.31 21.10 3.86
CA GLY A 279 -9.17 21.48 2.46
C GLY A 279 -9.00 20.28 1.53
N PHE A 280 -8.28 19.23 1.96
CA PHE A 280 -8.15 17.98 1.23
C PHE A 280 -9.50 17.27 1.09
N LEU A 281 -10.23 17.10 2.21
CA LEU A 281 -11.55 16.47 2.21
C LEU A 281 -12.57 17.24 1.38
N GLN A 282 -12.56 18.57 1.42
CA GLN A 282 -13.44 19.40 0.59
C GLN A 282 -13.20 19.21 -0.92
N LYS A 283 -11.95 19.05 -1.35
CA LYS A 283 -11.62 18.78 -2.76
C LYS A 283 -12.04 17.38 -3.17
N MET A 284 -11.81 16.39 -2.30
CA MET A 284 -12.08 14.99 -2.58
C MET A 284 -13.57 14.62 -2.49
N PHE A 285 -14.30 15.27 -1.57
CA PHE A 285 -15.72 15.07 -1.29
C PHE A 285 -16.47 16.42 -1.37
N PRO A 286 -16.58 17.02 -2.57
CA PRO A 286 -17.15 18.36 -2.72
C PRO A 286 -18.64 18.46 -2.36
N LYS A 287 -19.33 17.32 -2.23
CA LYS A 287 -20.74 17.25 -1.77
C LYS A 287 -20.85 17.08 -0.25
N GLY A 288 -19.74 16.98 0.45
CA GLY A 288 -19.68 16.68 1.87
C GLY A 288 -20.03 15.23 2.23
N ASP A 289 -19.93 14.33 1.25
CA ASP A 289 -20.14 12.89 1.37
C ASP A 289 -18.88 12.16 1.89
N VAL A 290 -18.29 12.71 2.96
CA VAL A 290 -17.12 12.13 3.63
C VAL A 290 -17.51 10.79 4.27
N PRO A 291 -16.75 9.69 4.05
CA PRO A 291 -17.05 8.40 4.63
C PRO A 291 -17.02 8.40 6.16
N GLU A 292 -17.95 7.68 6.80
CA GLU A 292 -18.09 7.62 8.25
C GLU A 292 -16.80 7.19 8.98
N TRP A 293 -16.07 6.22 8.44
CA TRP A 293 -14.80 5.78 9.02
C TRP A 293 -13.74 6.90 9.07
N VAL A 294 -13.79 7.85 8.13
CA VAL A 294 -12.90 9.03 8.14
C VAL A 294 -13.31 9.97 9.27
N CYS A 295 -14.62 10.21 9.44
CA CYS A 295 -15.14 11.02 10.54
C CYS A 295 -14.69 10.46 11.89
N ASN A 296 -14.86 9.16 12.11
CA ASN A 296 -14.46 8.48 13.34
C ASN A 296 -12.94 8.55 13.56
N ALA A 297 -12.14 8.32 12.52
CA ALA A 297 -10.69 8.42 12.61
C ALA A 297 -10.20 9.85 12.91
N MET A 298 -10.83 10.87 12.32
CA MET A 298 -10.51 12.28 12.56
C MET A 298 -10.89 12.73 13.97
N GLU A 299 -12.00 12.21 14.52
CA GLU A 299 -12.37 12.45 15.91
C GLU A 299 -11.29 11.93 16.87
N VAL A 300 -10.81 10.70 16.64
CA VAL A 300 -9.69 10.12 17.42
C VAL A 300 -8.40 10.92 17.25
N ALA A 301 -8.14 11.44 16.05
CA ALA A 301 -7.00 12.33 15.78
C ALA A 301 -7.16 13.75 16.36
N GLY A 302 -8.31 14.09 16.95
CA GLY A 302 -8.60 15.43 17.48
C GLY A 302 -8.82 16.50 16.41
N ILE A 303 -9.11 16.12 15.16
CA ILE A 303 -9.32 17.02 14.03
C ILE A 303 -10.81 17.18 13.75
N LYS A 304 -11.36 18.37 14.03
CA LYS A 304 -12.76 18.68 13.74
C LYS A 304 -12.98 18.88 12.25
N ILE A 305 -13.69 17.95 11.61
CA ILE A 305 -14.04 18.02 10.19
C ILE A 305 -15.54 18.24 9.92
N SER A 306 -16.31 18.65 10.94
CA SER A 306 -17.77 18.84 10.81
C SER A 306 -18.19 19.80 9.68
N SER A 307 -17.32 20.76 9.31
CA SER A 307 -17.53 21.64 8.15
C SER A 307 -17.45 20.95 6.79
N CYS A 308 -16.89 19.74 6.74
CA CYS A 308 -16.69 18.95 5.54
C CYS A 308 -17.72 17.83 5.39
N CYS A 309 -18.47 17.52 6.45
CA CYS A 309 -19.55 16.56 6.41
C CYS A 309 -20.86 17.30 6.14
N ALA A 310 -21.65 16.85 5.18
CA ALA A 310 -23.01 17.35 5.04
C ALA A 310 -23.73 17.16 6.38
N GLN A 311 -24.43 18.20 6.86
CA GLN A 311 -25.32 18.06 8.00
C GLN A 311 -26.38 17.02 7.62
N PHE A 312 -26.26 15.80 8.14
CA PHE A 312 -27.43 14.96 8.25
C PHE A 312 -28.38 15.72 9.18
N SER A 313 -29.45 16.27 8.61
CA SER A 313 -30.52 16.84 9.42
C SER A 313 -31.10 15.69 10.25
N SER A 314 -30.69 15.59 11.50
CA SER A 314 -31.38 14.78 12.50
C SER A 314 -32.69 15.50 12.84
N SER A 315 -33.67 15.42 11.94
CA SER A 315 -35.07 15.70 12.28
C SER A 315 -35.64 14.45 12.96
N TYR A 316 -35.13 14.16 14.15
CA TYR A 316 -35.81 13.30 15.12
C TYR A 316 -35.72 14.02 16.45
N ASP A 317 -36.57 15.03 16.60
CA ASP A 317 -37.10 15.37 17.90
C ASP A 317 -38.56 15.81 17.77
N SER A 318 -39.35 15.26 18.70
CA SER A 318 -40.73 15.59 19.06
C SER A 318 -41.79 15.56 17.96
N GLU A 319 -42.54 14.46 17.89
CA GLU A 319 -44.00 14.44 18.16
C GLU A 319 -44.60 13.05 17.85
N LEU A 320 -45.56 12.64 18.69
CA LEU A 320 -46.49 11.49 18.56
C LEU A 320 -46.13 10.19 19.31
N GLU A 321 -46.24 10.26 20.65
CA GLU A 321 -47.12 9.31 21.34
C GLU A 321 -48.56 9.54 20.84
N LYS A 322 -49.10 8.56 20.11
CA LYS A 322 -50.47 7.99 20.25
C LYS A 322 -50.84 7.16 19.02
N ASP A 323 -51.39 5.98 19.33
CA ASP A 323 -52.20 5.12 18.46
C ASP A 323 -51.49 4.42 17.29
N ALA A 324 -50.92 3.25 17.58
CA ALA A 324 -50.64 2.24 16.58
C ALA A 324 -51.90 1.43 16.25
N PRO A 325 -52.29 1.32 14.97
CA PRO A 325 -52.97 0.14 14.46
C PRO A 325 -52.03 -0.61 13.51
N THR A 326 -51.80 -1.88 13.85
CA THR A 326 -51.16 -2.90 13.01
C THR A 326 -51.77 -2.96 11.61
N LYS A 327 -50.97 -2.69 10.58
CA LYS A 327 -51.24 -3.12 9.20
C LYS A 327 -49.98 -3.71 8.58
N LYS A 328 -50.05 -5.01 8.28
CA LYS A 328 -49.17 -5.72 7.35
C LYS A 328 -49.20 -5.02 5.99
N PHE A 329 -48.03 -4.82 5.39
CA PHE A 329 -47.90 -4.60 3.95
C PHE A 329 -46.76 -5.44 3.40
N ASP A 330 -47.06 -6.01 2.23
CA ASP A 330 -46.36 -7.05 1.51
C ASP A 330 -44.98 -6.63 0.99
N ASP A 331 -44.11 -7.65 0.91
CA ASP A 331 -42.83 -7.63 0.21
C ASP A 331 -43.01 -7.25 -1.27
N LYS A 332 -42.47 -6.09 -1.64
CA LYS A 332 -42.02 -5.83 -3.01
C LYS A 332 -40.66 -5.15 -2.99
N GLU A 333 -39.73 -5.81 -3.68
CA GLU A 333 -38.36 -5.40 -3.95
C GLU A 333 -38.22 -3.92 -4.27
N ILE A 334 -37.35 -3.24 -3.51
CA ILE A 334 -36.67 -2.03 -3.94
C ILE A 334 -35.20 -2.39 -4.04
N ALA A 335 -34.70 -2.52 -5.27
CA ALA A 335 -33.30 -2.75 -5.57
C ALA A 335 -32.47 -1.52 -5.16
N PHE A 336 -31.51 -1.73 -4.28
CA PHE A 336 -30.45 -0.76 -3.99
C PHE A 336 -29.29 -0.98 -4.97
N ASP A 337 -28.89 0.10 -5.65
CA ASP A 337 -27.76 0.15 -6.59
C ASP A 337 -26.45 0.32 -5.79
N ASP A 338 -25.80 -0.82 -5.50
CA ASP A 338 -24.52 -0.91 -4.78
C ASP A 338 -23.35 -0.36 -5.63
N LYS A 339 -22.92 0.87 -5.35
CA LYS A 339 -21.80 1.54 -6.07
C LYS A 339 -20.42 1.44 -5.42
N TYR A 340 -20.20 0.59 -4.41
CA TYR A 340 -18.92 0.56 -3.69
C TYR A 340 -18.26 -0.82 -3.49
N THR A 341 -18.65 -1.82 -4.28
CA THR A 341 -18.16 -3.20 -4.13
C THR A 341 -17.18 -3.63 -5.24
N LEU A 342 -16.11 -2.86 -5.49
CA LEU A 342 -15.13 -3.19 -6.56
C LEU A 342 -13.66 -3.18 -6.15
N ILE A 343 -13.35 -3.42 -4.86
CA ILE A 343 -11.95 -3.57 -4.44
C ILE A 343 -11.62 -4.95 -3.83
N ASN A 344 -12.57 -5.73 -3.30
CA ASN A 344 -12.24 -7.01 -2.62
C ASN A 344 -12.99 -8.27 -3.10
N LYS A 345 -13.50 -8.32 -4.35
CA LYS A 345 -13.93 -9.57 -4.99
C LYS A 345 -13.21 -9.77 -6.32
N PHE A 346 -12.17 -10.58 -6.33
CA PHE A 346 -11.78 -11.32 -7.54
C PHE A 346 -11.59 -12.77 -7.15
N ASP A 347 -12.66 -13.52 -7.42
CA ASP A 347 -12.75 -14.97 -7.37
C ASP A 347 -11.94 -15.56 -8.53
N SER A 348 -11.20 -16.63 -8.27
CA SER A 348 -10.31 -17.30 -9.24
C SER A 348 -11.04 -18.26 -10.19
N THR A 349 -12.29 -17.98 -10.55
CA THR A 349 -13.10 -18.83 -11.43
C THR A 349 -13.91 -17.97 -12.39
N ASN A 350 -13.33 -17.67 -13.55
CA ASN A 350 -14.02 -17.45 -14.83
C ASN A 350 -12.94 -17.28 -15.92
N PHE A 351 -12.27 -18.39 -16.24
CA PHE A 351 -11.65 -18.52 -17.56
C PHE A 351 -12.76 -18.94 -18.51
N GLY A 352 -13.27 -17.98 -19.27
CA GLY A 352 -13.96 -18.25 -20.52
C GLY A 352 -12.94 -18.21 -21.65
N ASP A 353 -12.86 -19.30 -22.40
CA ASP A 353 -12.05 -19.44 -23.59
C ASP A 353 -12.42 -18.36 -24.62
N ASP A 354 -11.50 -17.44 -24.89
CA ASP A 354 -11.46 -16.68 -26.14
C ASP A 354 -9.98 -16.56 -26.54
N GLU A 355 -9.59 -17.41 -27.50
CA GLU A 355 -8.30 -17.36 -28.19
C GLU A 355 -8.11 -16.00 -28.86
N VAL A 356 -7.17 -15.20 -28.35
CA VAL A 356 -6.50 -14.18 -29.16
C VAL A 356 -5.04 -14.61 -29.28
N ALA A 357 -4.76 -15.32 -30.38
CA ALA A 357 -3.41 -15.64 -30.80
C ALA A 357 -2.60 -14.35 -30.97
N ILE A 358 -1.57 -14.17 -30.15
CA ILE A 358 -0.51 -13.18 -30.38
C ILE A 358 0.56 -13.91 -31.21
N ASP A 359 0.71 -13.51 -32.46
CA ASP A 359 1.71 -14.02 -33.41
C ASP A 359 3.13 -13.63 -32.94
N ASP A 360 3.92 -14.64 -32.59
CA ASP A 360 5.30 -14.58 -32.08
C ASP A 360 6.32 -14.21 -33.17
N LYS A 361 6.10 -13.09 -33.86
CA LYS A 361 7.07 -12.54 -34.83
C LYS A 361 7.11 -11.02 -34.74
N TYR A 362 7.90 -10.49 -33.81
CA TYR A 362 8.75 -9.30 -34.02
C TYR A 362 9.53 -9.00 -32.73
N ILE A 363 10.55 -9.82 -32.43
CA ILE A 363 11.64 -9.45 -31.52
C ILE A 363 12.85 -9.15 -32.41
N PRO A 364 13.32 -7.89 -32.52
CA PRO A 364 14.60 -7.62 -33.16
C PRO A 364 15.73 -8.10 -32.24
N THR A 365 16.15 -9.35 -32.44
CA THR A 365 17.43 -9.87 -31.93
C THR A 365 18.57 -9.27 -32.75
N LYS A 366 19.15 -8.18 -32.26
CA LYS A 366 20.51 -7.78 -32.64
C LYS A 366 21.17 -7.05 -31.47
N TYR A 367 22.41 -7.43 -31.21
CA TYR A 367 23.29 -7.04 -30.09
C TYR A 367 23.14 -7.88 -28.83
N PHE A 368 23.61 -9.13 -28.87
CA PHE A 368 24.50 -9.71 -27.85
C PHE A 368 24.98 -11.07 -28.37
N ASP A 369 25.92 -11.04 -29.32
CA ASP A 369 26.80 -12.16 -29.63
C ASP A 369 28.20 -11.59 -29.78
N GLU A 370 28.94 -11.54 -28.68
CA GLU A 370 30.39 -11.58 -28.72
C GLU A 370 30.94 -12.12 -27.39
N VAL A 371 31.52 -13.32 -27.51
CA VAL A 371 32.55 -13.91 -26.66
C VAL A 371 32.09 -14.67 -25.40
N ALA A 372 31.77 -15.95 -25.60
CA ALA A 372 32.02 -17.00 -24.63
C ALA A 372 32.97 -18.07 -25.23
N PHE A 373 34.19 -18.11 -24.67
CA PHE A 373 35.12 -19.25 -24.54
C PHE A 373 35.79 -19.92 -25.76
N SER A 374 37.13 -19.80 -25.77
CA SER A 374 38.07 -20.76 -26.36
C SER A 374 39.26 -21.00 -25.41
N ASN A 375 39.18 -22.13 -24.70
CA ASN A 375 40.22 -23.10 -24.30
C ASN A 375 41.69 -22.72 -24.04
N LYS A 376 42.14 -23.12 -22.84
CA LYS A 376 43.31 -23.93 -22.45
C LYS A 376 44.74 -23.56 -22.92
N ASN A 377 45.60 -23.50 -21.89
CA ASN A 377 47.02 -23.89 -21.83
C ASN A 377 48.04 -23.06 -22.64
N ASN A 378 48.85 -22.26 -21.93
CA ASN A 378 50.30 -22.43 -21.99
C ASN A 378 51.04 -21.88 -20.76
N THR A 379 51.94 -22.74 -20.28
CA THR A 379 52.97 -22.59 -19.25
C THR A 379 54.04 -21.53 -19.53
N LYS A 380 54.65 -21.01 -18.45
CA LYS A 380 56.00 -20.39 -18.31
C LYS A 380 56.15 -19.01 -19.01
N GLN A 381 56.83 -17.99 -18.47
CA GLN A 381 58.04 -17.91 -17.65
C GLN A 381 58.23 -16.46 -17.10
N GLU A 382 58.97 -16.34 -15.99
CA GLU A 382 59.84 -15.22 -15.53
C GLU A 382 59.21 -13.84 -15.21
N LEU A 383 59.47 -13.18 -14.06
CA LEU A 383 60.53 -13.21 -13.04
C LEU A 383 59.96 -12.94 -11.64
#